data_AF-A0A818S5E7-F1
#
_entry.id   AF-A0A818S5E7-F1
#
_cell.length_a   1.000
_cell.length_b   1.000
_cell.length_c   1.000
_cell.angle_alpha   90.00
_cell.angle_beta   90.00
_cell.angle_gamma   90.00
#
_symmetry.space_group_name_H-M   'P 1'
#
loop_
_entity.id
_entity.type
_entity.pdbx_description
1 polymer ?
#
loop_
_entity_poly.entity_id
_entity_poly.type
_entity_poly.pdbx_seq_one_letter_code
_entity_poly.pdbx_strand_id
1 'polypeptide(L)'
;MIIKLMKTLVVILFEIIILHKSSFNHTGTNDEYLDICCGIGPTGQEIFDELKLEKHVGCKVFDEGRHDTIDFWHGILPALPHGDTLHHQPSAPDVHGCVIHSFIHPKCRSSKRSLLEYCCIGIPMHISENTILSNITLLTYSDFNQNILYLPSNLIMQTIPLNDELFATFAFGFHDNMKITYNNSDKIMYFGQTLSTIAKKIHRHMNDLFDDENNKSLWTLKIFPVTKNPNESFEKTLKLFLLNDFTMFEQQYVSIQEILKHRDISLTIQYRSNLINCT
;
A
#
# COMPACT_ATOMS: atom_id res chain seq x y z
N MET A 1 -12.66 -20.53 69.51
CA MET A 1 -11.61 -21.40 68.92
C MET A 1 -11.51 -21.05 67.44
N ILE A 2 -10.53 -20.22 67.13
CA ILE A 2 -10.23 -19.66 65.80
C ILE A 2 -9.58 -20.77 64.97
N ILE A 3 -10.21 -21.16 63.86
CA ILE A 3 -9.63 -22.09 62.89
C ILE A 3 -9.73 -21.47 61.49
N LYS A 4 -8.56 -20.99 61.04
CA LYS A 4 -7.93 -21.29 59.75
C LYS A 4 -8.65 -20.84 58.48
N LEU A 5 -8.28 -19.66 57.98
CA LEU A 5 -8.12 -19.44 56.53
C LEU A 5 -6.98 -18.42 56.30
N MET A 6 -5.72 -18.89 56.43
CA MET A 6 -4.58 -18.21 55.81
C MET A 6 -4.72 -18.39 54.29
N LYS A 7 -5.28 -17.39 53.60
CA LYS A 7 -5.11 -17.25 52.16
C LYS A 7 -3.82 -16.48 51.91
N THR A 8 -2.87 -17.19 51.34
CA THR A 8 -1.55 -16.75 50.90
C THR A 8 -1.64 -15.46 50.09
N LEU A 9 -1.21 -14.33 50.67
CA LEU A 9 -0.89 -13.13 49.92
C LEU A 9 0.44 -13.38 49.21
N VAL A 10 0.39 -13.66 47.91
CA VAL A 10 1.60 -13.63 47.08
C VAL A 10 1.94 -12.15 46.87
N VAL A 11 2.93 -11.67 47.62
CA VAL A 11 3.53 -10.35 47.39
C VAL A 11 4.40 -10.47 46.15
N ILE A 12 3.85 -10.09 45.00
CA ILE A 12 4.63 -9.98 43.76
C ILE A 12 5.30 -8.61 43.79
N LEU A 13 6.63 -8.59 43.85
CA LEU A 13 7.41 -7.38 43.67
C LEU A 13 7.42 -7.03 42.18
N PHE A 14 6.84 -5.90 41.81
CA PHE A 14 6.92 -5.36 40.45
C PHE A 14 7.98 -4.27 40.41
N GLU A 15 8.99 -4.45 39.56
CA GLU A 15 9.90 -3.38 39.19
C GLU A 15 9.33 -2.64 37.97
N ILE A 16 8.93 -1.39 38.17
CA ILE A 16 8.43 -0.52 37.11
C ILE A 16 9.61 0.30 36.59
N ILE A 17 10.01 0.05 35.34
CA ILE A 17 10.98 0.88 34.64
C ILE A 17 10.22 2.00 33.92
N ILE A 18 10.42 3.24 34.37
CA ILE A 18 9.88 4.41 33.70
C ILE A 18 10.89 4.83 32.62
N LEU A 19 10.48 4.75 31.36
CA LEU A 19 11.28 5.27 30.25
C LEU A 19 11.17 6.79 30.24
N HIS A 20 12.30 7.47 30.44
CA HIS A 20 12.36 8.93 30.39
C HIS A 20 12.30 9.39 28.93
N LYS A 21 11.32 10.24 28.61
CA LYS A 21 11.27 11.05 27.39
C LYS A 21 11.28 10.25 26.07
N SER A 22 10.60 9.11 26.02
CA SER A 22 10.22 8.50 24.73
C SER A 22 8.93 9.15 24.24
N SER A 23 8.98 9.82 23.09
CA SER A 23 7.78 10.27 22.36
C SER A 23 7.07 9.03 21.80
N PHE A 24 6.25 8.39 22.64
CA PHE A 24 5.37 7.31 22.19
C PHE A 24 4.27 7.93 21.32
N ASN A 25 4.57 8.08 20.04
CA ASN A 25 3.63 8.58 19.07
C ASN A 25 2.68 7.44 18.68
N HIS A 26 1.38 7.71 18.84
CA HIS A 26 0.35 6.77 18.43
C HIS A 26 0.19 6.87 16.91
N THR A 27 0.34 5.75 16.20
CA THR A 27 0.01 5.62 14.77
C THR A 27 -1.34 4.94 14.64
N GLY A 28 -2.38 5.60 15.14
CA GLY A 28 -3.74 5.06 15.21
C GLY A 28 -4.58 5.35 13.98
N THR A 29 -4.18 6.36 13.23
CA THR A 29 -4.88 6.84 12.03
C THR A 29 -3.93 6.95 10.85
N ASN A 30 -4.51 6.92 9.64
CA ASN A 30 -3.74 7.15 8.42
C ASN A 30 -3.15 8.58 8.39
N ASP A 31 -3.84 9.55 9.01
CA ASP A 31 -3.35 10.93 9.16
C ASP A 31 -2.06 10.99 9.99
N GLU A 32 -2.07 10.38 11.18
CA GLU A 32 -0.88 10.31 12.04
C GLU A 32 0.27 9.60 11.33
N TYR A 33 -0.03 8.51 10.62
CA TYR A 33 0.99 7.78 9.86
C TYR A 33 1.63 8.66 8.77
N LEU A 34 0.83 9.37 7.98
CA LEU A 34 1.36 10.29 6.95
C LEU A 34 2.11 11.47 7.56
N ASP A 35 1.61 12.04 8.65
CA ASP A 35 2.27 13.16 9.33
C ASP A 35 3.65 12.77 9.82
N ILE A 36 3.76 11.58 10.43
CA ILE A 36 5.04 11.04 10.87
C ILE A 36 5.94 10.77 9.66
N CYS A 37 5.50 10.00 8.66
CA CYS A 37 6.35 9.63 7.53
C CYS A 37 6.77 10.81 6.64
N CYS A 38 5.92 11.82 6.49
CA CYS A 38 6.20 12.97 5.63
C CYS A 38 6.86 14.14 6.37
N GLY A 39 7.09 14.01 7.69
CA GLY A 39 7.58 15.10 8.52
C GLY A 39 6.64 16.32 8.45
N ILE A 40 5.33 16.08 8.62
CA ILE A 40 4.29 17.11 8.57
C ILE A 40 3.68 17.27 9.97
N GLY A 41 3.28 18.51 10.27
CA GLY A 41 2.74 18.86 11.57
C GLY A 41 3.81 18.88 12.66
N PRO A 42 3.44 19.27 13.90
CA PRO A 42 4.39 19.41 15.00
C PRO A 42 5.10 18.08 15.31
N THR A 43 4.33 16.98 15.40
CA THR A 43 4.83 15.65 15.75
C THR A 43 5.76 15.09 14.69
N GLY A 44 5.37 15.15 13.40
CA GLY A 44 6.20 14.64 12.31
C GLY A 44 7.52 15.40 12.18
N GLN A 45 7.47 16.73 12.30
CA GLN A 45 8.67 17.57 12.26
C GLN A 45 9.62 17.29 13.42
N GLU A 46 9.09 17.15 14.65
CA GLU A 46 9.90 16.81 15.84
C GLU A 46 10.62 15.46 15.66
N ILE A 47 9.93 14.43 15.15
CA ILE A 47 10.53 13.12 14.89
C ILE A 47 11.62 13.22 13.81
N PHE A 48 11.35 13.93 12.72
CA PHE A 48 12.32 14.12 11.65
C PHE A 48 13.58 14.83 12.15
N ASP A 49 13.42 15.85 12.98
CA ASP A 49 14.53 16.61 13.55
C ASP A 49 15.32 15.79 14.60
N GLU A 50 14.62 15.06 15.48
CA GLU A 50 15.23 14.24 16.53
C GLU A 50 16.00 13.04 15.95
N LEU A 51 15.40 12.33 15.00
CA LEU A 51 15.96 11.13 14.39
C LEU A 51 16.79 11.41 13.13
N LYS A 52 16.87 12.68 12.70
CA LYS A 52 17.55 13.13 11.47
C LYS A 52 17.09 12.34 10.24
N LEU A 53 15.78 12.15 10.11
CA LEU A 53 15.20 11.41 9.00
C LEU A 53 15.21 12.24 7.72
N GLU A 54 15.36 11.54 6.59
CA GLU A 54 15.22 12.12 5.27
C GLU A 54 13.89 11.67 4.64
N LYS A 55 13.25 12.56 3.86
CA LYS A 55 11.98 12.22 3.21
C LYS A 55 12.15 11.21 2.08
N HIS A 56 13.32 11.20 1.44
CA HIS A 56 13.62 10.37 0.28
C HIS A 56 14.77 9.42 0.63
N VAL A 57 14.41 8.21 1.08
CA VAL A 57 15.39 7.18 1.47
C VAL A 57 15.42 6.13 0.36
N GLY A 58 16.56 5.92 -0.29
CA GLY A 58 16.65 4.96 -1.41
C GLY A 58 15.68 5.29 -2.54
N CYS A 59 15.56 6.56 -2.93
CA CYS A 59 14.75 6.96 -4.07
C CYS A 59 15.64 7.02 -5.32
N LYS A 60 15.30 6.24 -6.36
CA LYS A 60 15.96 6.29 -7.66
C LYS A 60 15.01 6.72 -8.75
N VAL A 61 15.57 7.35 -9.78
CA VAL A 61 14.83 7.68 -10.99
C VAL A 61 14.69 6.42 -11.85
N PHE A 62 13.48 6.11 -12.29
CA PHE A 62 13.24 5.02 -13.22
C PHE A 62 13.79 5.40 -14.61
N ASP A 63 14.56 4.51 -15.22
CA ASP A 63 15.20 4.72 -16.52
C ASP A 63 15.03 3.46 -17.38
N GLU A 64 14.16 3.51 -18.38
CA GLU A 64 13.91 2.39 -19.30
C GLU A 64 15.18 1.90 -20.03
N GLY A 65 16.23 2.72 -20.09
CA GLY A 65 17.50 2.36 -20.70
C GLY A 65 18.46 1.60 -19.78
N ARG A 66 18.17 1.46 -18.49
CA ARG A 66 19.06 0.77 -17.55
C ARG A 66 18.67 -0.69 -17.34
N HIS A 67 19.71 -1.53 -17.37
CA HIS A 67 19.60 -2.97 -17.14
C HIS A 67 19.08 -3.30 -15.72
N ASP A 68 19.42 -2.51 -14.70
CA ASP A 68 18.98 -2.74 -13.30
C ASP A 68 17.45 -2.62 -13.12
N THR A 69 16.80 -1.74 -13.86
CA THR A 69 15.33 -1.61 -13.87
C THR A 69 14.61 -2.69 -14.67
N ILE A 70 15.27 -3.28 -15.69
CA ILE A 70 14.71 -4.32 -16.56
C ILE A 70 14.92 -5.72 -15.95
N ASP A 71 16.11 -5.99 -15.40
CA ASP A 71 16.48 -7.30 -14.85
C ASP A 71 15.74 -7.62 -13.54
N PHE A 72 15.33 -6.59 -12.78
CA PHE A 72 14.41 -6.71 -11.63
C PHE A 72 13.09 -7.40 -11.99
N TRP A 73 12.64 -7.30 -13.25
CA TRP A 73 11.36 -7.86 -13.72
C TRP A 73 11.45 -9.29 -14.23
N HIS A 74 12.62 -9.73 -14.68
CA HIS A 74 12.79 -11.06 -15.25
C HIS A 74 13.24 -12.12 -14.25
N GLY A 75 13.46 -11.76 -12.98
CA GLY A 75 13.84 -12.71 -11.93
C GLY A 75 15.25 -13.31 -12.11
N ILE A 76 16.12 -12.68 -12.91
CA ILE A 76 17.47 -13.18 -13.21
C ILE A 76 18.51 -12.46 -12.34
N LEU A 77 18.60 -12.89 -11.07
CA LEU A 77 19.78 -12.86 -10.19
C LEU A 77 20.69 -11.58 -10.24
N PRO A 78 21.96 -11.66 -9.80
CA PRO A 78 22.52 -10.83 -8.73
C PRO A 78 23.20 -9.57 -9.29
N ALA A 79 23.35 -8.56 -8.43
CA ALA A 79 24.11 -7.34 -8.69
C ALA A 79 25.44 -7.61 -9.42
N LEU A 80 25.64 -7.01 -10.60
CA LEU A 80 26.94 -6.90 -11.28
C LEU A 80 26.99 -5.65 -12.17
N PRO A 81 28.20 -5.19 -12.52
CA PRO A 81 28.94 -4.11 -11.90
C PRO A 81 28.62 -2.73 -12.51
N HIS A 82 29.05 -1.68 -11.80
CA HIS A 82 29.01 -0.29 -12.24
C HIS A 82 29.63 -0.14 -13.64
N GLY A 83 28.78 0.07 -14.64
CA GLY A 83 29.15 0.49 -15.98
C GLY A 83 28.80 1.95 -16.16
N ASP A 84 29.82 2.81 -16.19
CA ASP A 84 29.71 4.21 -16.56
C ASP A 84 29.29 4.34 -18.03
N THR A 85 27.99 4.36 -18.30
CA THR A 85 27.46 4.93 -19.54
C THR A 85 26.83 6.28 -19.23
N LEU A 86 27.45 7.33 -19.80
CA LEU A 86 26.95 8.70 -19.87
C LEU A 86 25.64 8.75 -20.68
N HIS A 87 24.56 8.21 -20.11
CA HIS A 87 23.21 8.54 -20.54
C HIS A 87 22.78 9.80 -19.80
N HIS A 88 22.15 10.73 -20.53
CA HIS A 88 21.51 11.92 -19.98
C HIS A 88 20.80 11.54 -18.68
N GLN A 89 21.29 12.01 -17.53
CA GLN A 89 20.57 11.81 -16.28
C GLN A 89 19.18 12.41 -16.46
N PRO A 90 18.10 11.62 -16.35
CA PRO A 90 16.77 12.17 -16.41
C PRO A 90 16.63 13.19 -15.28
N SER A 91 15.91 14.29 -15.52
CA SER A 91 15.59 15.24 -14.46
C SER A 91 14.94 14.50 -13.29
N ALA A 92 15.35 14.82 -12.06
CA ALA A 92 14.75 14.22 -10.87
C ALA A 92 13.22 14.43 -10.86
N PRO A 93 12.44 13.45 -10.39
CA PRO A 93 10.99 13.58 -10.30
C PRO A 93 10.61 14.67 -9.30
N ASP A 94 9.50 15.37 -9.59
CA ASP A 94 9.01 16.49 -8.77
C ASP A 94 8.11 15.96 -7.65
N VAL A 95 8.73 15.20 -6.74
CA VAL A 95 8.06 14.44 -5.68
C VAL A 95 8.31 15.15 -4.35
N HIS A 96 7.25 15.73 -3.77
CA HIS A 96 7.36 16.48 -2.53
C HIS A 96 7.00 15.66 -1.29
N GLY A 97 6.37 14.50 -1.47
CA GLY A 97 6.03 13.54 -0.42
C GLY A 97 7.23 12.73 0.08
N CYS A 98 6.96 11.76 0.95
CA CYS A 98 7.95 10.78 1.39
C CYS A 98 8.07 9.64 0.37
N VAL A 99 9.31 9.25 0.07
CA VAL A 99 9.64 8.13 -0.80
C VAL A 99 10.64 7.22 -0.10
N ILE A 100 10.33 5.93 -0.02
CA ILE A 100 11.16 4.93 0.65
C ILE A 100 11.41 3.78 -0.34
N HIS A 101 12.69 3.50 -0.64
CA HIS A 101 13.16 2.37 -1.45
C HIS A 101 12.34 2.14 -2.72
N SER A 102 12.28 3.16 -3.58
CA SER A 102 11.40 3.16 -4.76
C SER A 102 12.09 3.67 -6.02
N PHE A 103 11.65 3.16 -7.17
CA PHE A 103 11.97 3.68 -8.50
C PHE A 103 10.80 4.50 -9.02
N ILE A 104 11.06 5.78 -9.34
CA ILE A 104 10.02 6.72 -9.73
C ILE A 104 10.34 7.33 -11.09
N HIS A 105 9.38 7.26 -12.01
CA HIS A 105 9.49 7.86 -13.33
C HIS A 105 9.76 9.37 -13.23
N PRO A 106 10.69 9.94 -14.02
CA PRO A 106 11.16 11.32 -13.88
C PRO A 106 10.08 12.40 -14.08
N LYS A 107 8.98 12.05 -14.75
CA LYS A 107 7.82 12.94 -14.94
C LYS A 107 6.75 12.79 -13.85
N CYS A 108 6.99 11.98 -12.83
CA CYS A 108 6.07 11.88 -11.70
C CYS A 108 6.07 13.15 -10.87
N ARG A 109 4.89 13.44 -10.30
CA ARG A 109 4.64 14.55 -9.39
C ARG A 109 3.89 14.04 -8.18
N SER A 110 4.23 14.52 -6.98
CA SER A 110 3.47 14.17 -5.78
C SER A 110 3.22 15.35 -4.84
N SER A 111 2.07 15.30 -4.14
CA SER A 111 1.81 16.22 -3.02
C SER A 111 2.78 15.97 -1.87
N LYS A 112 3.02 17.02 -1.07
CA LYS A 112 3.79 16.96 0.18
C LYS A 112 3.26 15.90 1.16
N ARG A 113 1.95 15.69 1.18
CA ARG A 113 1.28 14.73 2.06
C ARG A 113 0.97 13.43 1.30
N SER A 114 2.01 12.79 0.77
CA SER A 114 1.93 11.50 0.10
C SER A 114 3.10 10.61 0.50
N LEU A 115 2.87 9.30 0.56
CA LEU A 115 3.89 8.31 0.89
C LEU A 115 3.95 7.27 -0.23
N LEU A 116 5.15 7.06 -0.76
CA LEU A 116 5.46 5.96 -1.67
C LEU A 116 6.53 5.10 -1.01
N GLU A 117 6.22 3.83 -0.74
CA GLU A 117 7.19 2.90 -0.19
C GLU A 117 7.26 1.63 -1.04
N TYR A 118 8.49 1.17 -1.31
CA TYR A 118 8.74 -0.04 -2.07
C TYR A 118 8.03 -0.06 -3.43
N CYS A 119 7.99 1.08 -4.12
CA CYS A 119 7.28 1.22 -5.38
C CYS A 119 8.25 1.15 -6.58
N CYS A 120 7.78 0.61 -7.70
CA CYS A 120 8.45 0.67 -8.99
C CYS A 120 7.48 1.24 -10.03
N ILE A 121 7.57 2.54 -10.27
CA ILE A 121 6.67 3.31 -11.12
C ILE A 121 7.44 3.75 -12.37
N GLY A 122 7.16 3.10 -13.49
CA GLY A 122 7.78 3.35 -14.78
C GLY A 122 7.00 4.27 -15.71
N ILE A 123 5.82 4.75 -15.32
CA ILE A 123 5.02 5.70 -16.11
C ILE A 123 4.86 7.05 -15.43
N PRO A 124 4.68 8.15 -16.20
CA PRO A 124 4.31 9.45 -15.63
C PRO A 124 3.01 9.37 -14.82
N MET A 125 3.08 9.83 -13.56
CA MET A 125 1.95 9.81 -12.63
C MET A 125 1.88 11.08 -11.78
N HIS A 126 0.67 11.60 -11.55
CA HIS A 126 0.40 12.65 -10.57
C HIS A 126 -0.29 12.06 -9.34
N ILE A 127 0.35 12.20 -8.19
CA ILE A 127 -0.05 11.60 -6.92
C ILE A 127 -0.59 12.70 -6.02
N SER A 128 -1.90 12.67 -5.78
CA SER A 128 -2.59 13.68 -4.98
C SER A 128 -2.34 13.53 -3.47
N GLU A 129 -2.87 14.47 -2.70
CA GLU A 129 -2.72 14.49 -1.23
C GLU A 129 -3.40 13.30 -0.55
N ASN A 130 -2.92 12.96 0.64
CA ASN A 130 -3.41 11.84 1.44
C ASN A 130 -3.38 10.51 0.68
N THR A 131 -2.30 10.30 -0.09
CA THR A 131 -2.10 9.08 -0.87
C THR A 131 -0.98 8.25 -0.27
N ILE A 132 -1.25 6.95 -0.03
CA ILE A 132 -0.26 5.96 0.38
C ILE A 132 -0.20 4.88 -0.69
N LEU A 133 0.96 4.72 -1.32
CA LEU A 133 1.26 3.63 -2.23
C LEU A 133 2.34 2.75 -1.61
N SER A 134 2.05 1.46 -1.44
CA SER A 134 3.00 0.50 -0.87
C SER A 134 3.15 -0.71 -1.78
N ASN A 135 4.38 -1.12 -2.05
CA ASN A 135 4.65 -2.30 -2.89
C ASN A 135 4.06 -2.20 -4.31
N ILE A 136 3.81 -0.99 -4.82
CA ILE A 136 3.17 -0.80 -6.12
C ILE A 136 4.18 -1.00 -7.23
N THR A 137 3.76 -1.71 -8.25
CA THR A 137 4.55 -1.97 -9.43
C THR A 137 3.72 -1.56 -10.64
N LEU A 138 4.16 -0.56 -11.40
CA LEU A 138 3.42 -0.03 -12.55
C LEU A 138 4.38 0.50 -13.63
N LEU A 139 4.70 -0.31 -14.63
CA LEU A 139 5.53 0.09 -15.77
C LEU A 139 4.73 0.36 -17.03
N THR A 140 3.58 -0.28 -17.15
CA THR A 140 2.70 -0.13 -18.31
C THR A 140 1.28 0.05 -17.80
N TYR A 141 0.47 0.74 -18.58
CA TYR A 141 -0.94 0.92 -18.27
C TYR A 141 -1.72 0.77 -19.58
N SER A 142 -2.65 -0.18 -19.65
CA SER A 142 -3.28 -0.52 -20.93
C SER A 142 -4.17 0.60 -21.48
N ASP A 143 -4.69 1.47 -20.61
CA ASP A 143 -5.49 2.65 -21.00
C ASP A 143 -4.66 3.94 -21.04
N PHE A 144 -3.33 3.84 -21.25
CA PHE A 144 -2.42 4.99 -21.31
C PHE A 144 -2.56 5.81 -22.61
N ASN A 145 -3.80 6.16 -22.95
CA ASN A 145 -4.12 7.19 -23.93
C ASN A 145 -3.86 8.60 -23.36
N GLN A 146 -3.70 8.70 -22.03
CA GLN A 146 -3.30 9.92 -21.34
C GLN A 146 -1.79 9.90 -21.12
N ASN A 147 -1.12 11.02 -21.38
CA ASN A 147 0.34 11.15 -21.17
C ASN A 147 0.75 11.05 -19.69
N ILE A 148 -0.19 11.18 -18.75
CA ILE A 148 0.03 11.18 -17.29
C ILE A 148 -1.17 10.52 -16.62
N LEU A 149 -0.92 9.55 -15.73
CA LEU A 149 -1.93 8.94 -14.88
C LEU A 149 -2.19 9.80 -13.64
N TYR A 150 -3.46 10.14 -13.36
CA TYR A 150 -3.83 10.93 -12.19
C TYR A 150 -4.43 10.04 -11.10
N LEU A 151 -3.78 9.98 -9.93
CA LEU A 151 -4.35 9.35 -8.74
C LEU A 151 -5.12 10.37 -7.91
N PRO A 152 -6.35 10.06 -7.46
CA PRO A 152 -7.15 10.96 -6.65
C PRO A 152 -6.57 11.11 -5.25
N SER A 153 -7.04 12.13 -4.53
CA SER A 153 -6.69 12.29 -3.12
C SER A 153 -7.35 11.23 -2.26
N ASN A 154 -6.87 11.06 -1.03
CA ASN A 154 -7.45 10.17 -0.02
C ASN A 154 -7.47 8.70 -0.47
N LEU A 155 -6.32 8.20 -0.92
CA LEU A 155 -6.19 6.87 -1.51
C LEU A 155 -5.11 6.05 -0.79
N ILE A 156 -5.44 4.82 -0.42
CA ILE A 156 -4.46 3.86 0.09
C ILE A 156 -4.48 2.67 -0.86
N MET A 157 -3.34 2.32 -1.43
CA MET A 157 -3.18 1.13 -2.27
C MET A 157 -1.95 0.34 -1.88
N GLN A 158 -2.10 -0.98 -1.82
CA GLN A 158 -0.98 -1.88 -1.59
C GLN A 158 -1.14 -3.17 -2.38
N THR A 159 -0.08 -3.54 -3.10
CA THR A 159 0.01 -4.84 -3.77
C THR A 159 0.65 -5.85 -2.83
N ILE A 160 -0.02 -6.97 -2.64
CA ILE A 160 0.39 -8.06 -1.76
C ILE A 160 0.64 -9.31 -2.61
N PRO A 161 1.85 -9.87 -2.57
CA PRO A 161 2.10 -11.22 -3.08
C PRO A 161 1.32 -12.23 -2.24
N LEU A 162 0.66 -13.14 -2.94
CA LEU A 162 -0.07 -14.27 -2.39
C LEU A 162 0.69 -15.56 -2.71
N ASN A 163 0.24 -16.67 -2.13
CA ASN A 163 0.71 -18.00 -2.51
C ASN A 163 0.64 -18.24 -4.03
N ASP A 164 1.48 -19.15 -4.51
CA ASP A 164 1.53 -19.58 -5.92
C ASP A 164 1.90 -18.45 -6.90
N GLU A 165 2.72 -17.50 -6.44
CA GLU A 165 3.19 -16.33 -7.24
C GLU A 165 2.02 -15.50 -7.80
N LEU A 166 0.91 -15.45 -7.06
CA LEU A 166 -0.24 -14.62 -7.36
C LEU A 166 -0.12 -13.27 -6.64
N PHE A 167 -0.88 -12.28 -7.11
CA PHE A 167 -0.85 -10.93 -6.56
C PHE A 167 -2.27 -10.39 -6.45
N ALA A 168 -2.54 -9.70 -5.34
CA ALA A 168 -3.74 -8.91 -5.18
C ALA A 168 -3.37 -7.50 -4.70
N THR A 169 -3.99 -6.49 -5.29
CA THR A 169 -3.87 -5.12 -4.86
C THR A 169 -5.16 -4.73 -4.19
N PHE A 170 -5.09 -4.27 -2.96
CA PHE A 170 -6.25 -3.67 -2.30
C PHE A 170 -6.16 -2.15 -2.41
N ALA A 171 -7.33 -1.51 -2.42
CA ALA A 171 -7.45 -0.06 -2.45
C ALA A 171 -8.59 0.40 -1.53
N PHE A 172 -8.38 1.45 -0.74
CA PHE A 172 -9.40 2.06 0.11
C PHE A 172 -9.31 3.57 0.13
N GLY A 173 -10.46 4.19 0.39
CA GLY A 173 -10.51 5.59 0.76
C GLY A 173 -9.79 5.80 2.08
N PHE A 174 -9.08 6.91 2.20
CA PHE A 174 -8.29 7.24 3.39
C PHE A 174 -9.10 7.30 4.69
N HIS A 175 -10.41 7.54 4.57
CA HIS A 175 -11.37 7.61 5.67
C HIS A 175 -12.35 6.42 5.70
N ASP A 176 -12.13 5.40 4.88
CA ASP A 176 -13.01 4.22 4.88
C ASP A 176 -12.83 3.44 6.18
N ASN A 177 -13.95 3.12 6.83
CA ASN A 177 -13.93 2.24 7.99
C ASN A 177 -14.10 0.79 7.55
N MET A 178 -12.96 0.09 7.45
CA MET A 178 -12.93 -1.26 6.88
C MET A 178 -13.71 -2.31 7.69
N LYS A 179 -13.82 -2.13 9.01
CA LYS A 179 -14.32 -3.17 9.93
C LYS A 179 -15.75 -2.96 10.41
N ILE A 180 -16.42 -1.87 10.01
CA ILE A 180 -17.85 -1.71 10.34
C ILE A 180 -18.63 -2.80 9.59
N THR A 181 -19.41 -3.55 10.37
CA THR A 181 -20.33 -4.56 9.85
C THR A 181 -21.71 -3.95 9.63
N TYR A 182 -22.36 -4.36 8.54
CA TYR A 182 -23.68 -3.89 8.16
C TYR A 182 -24.63 -5.06 7.99
N ASN A 183 -25.82 -4.95 8.58
CA ASN A 183 -26.88 -5.96 8.37
C ASN A 183 -27.47 -5.89 6.94
N ASN A 184 -27.32 -4.75 6.27
CA ASN A 184 -27.75 -4.57 4.89
C ASN A 184 -26.56 -4.10 4.04
N SER A 185 -26.23 -4.87 3.00
CA SER A 185 -25.19 -4.58 2.01
C SER A 185 -25.39 -3.27 1.27
N ASP A 186 -26.63 -2.78 1.15
CA ASP A 186 -26.94 -1.52 0.44
C ASP A 186 -26.37 -0.29 1.14
N LYS A 187 -26.02 -0.40 2.42
CA LYS A 187 -25.39 0.68 3.20
C LYS A 187 -23.87 0.73 3.06
N ILE A 188 -23.27 -0.31 2.48
CA ILE A 188 -21.82 -0.39 2.29
C ILE A 188 -21.48 0.44 1.06
N MET A 189 -20.58 1.40 1.27
CA MET A 189 -20.06 2.28 0.23
C MET A 189 -18.57 2.01 0.06
N TYR A 190 -18.12 1.97 -1.19
CA TYR A 190 -16.71 1.81 -1.56
C TYR A 190 -16.33 2.96 -2.49
N PHE A 191 -15.43 3.86 -2.04
CA PHE A 191 -15.14 5.12 -2.74
C PHE A 191 -16.40 5.90 -3.15
N GLY A 192 -17.39 5.95 -2.26
CA GLY A 192 -18.68 6.62 -2.53
C GLY A 192 -19.60 5.90 -3.52
N GLN A 193 -19.26 4.69 -3.97
CA GLN A 193 -20.10 3.86 -4.84
C GLN A 193 -20.81 2.77 -4.04
N THR A 194 -22.05 2.46 -4.42
CA THR A 194 -22.83 1.37 -3.81
C THR A 194 -22.27 0.01 -4.22
N LEU A 195 -22.43 -1.01 -3.38
CA LEU A 195 -22.02 -2.38 -3.74
C LEU A 195 -22.71 -2.90 -5.01
N SER A 196 -23.96 -2.51 -5.28
CA SER A 196 -24.63 -2.87 -6.53
C SER A 196 -23.88 -2.33 -7.76
N THR A 197 -23.32 -1.13 -7.67
CA THR A 197 -22.51 -0.54 -8.75
C THR A 197 -21.21 -1.33 -8.93
N ILE A 198 -20.54 -1.65 -7.84
CA ILE A 198 -19.31 -2.44 -7.86
C ILE A 198 -19.55 -3.86 -8.41
N ALA A 199 -20.60 -4.53 -7.96
CA ALA A 199 -21.01 -5.87 -8.42
C ALA A 199 -21.20 -5.92 -9.94
N LYS A 200 -21.82 -4.89 -10.52
CA LYS A 200 -22.02 -4.76 -11.97
C LYS A 200 -20.69 -4.64 -12.72
N LYS A 201 -19.75 -3.83 -12.22
CA LYS A 201 -18.43 -3.63 -12.84
C LYS A 201 -17.60 -4.92 -12.89
N ILE A 202 -17.71 -5.75 -11.86
CA ILE A 202 -16.97 -7.02 -11.78
C ILE A 202 -17.77 -8.24 -12.25
N HIS A 203 -18.98 -8.03 -12.79
CA HIS A 203 -19.88 -9.09 -13.25
C HIS A 203 -20.16 -10.18 -12.21
N ARG A 204 -20.42 -9.77 -10.97
CA ARG A 204 -20.77 -10.68 -9.87
C ARG A 204 -22.16 -10.40 -9.33
N HIS A 205 -22.81 -11.42 -8.79
CA HIS A 205 -24.00 -11.20 -7.99
C HIS A 205 -23.61 -10.61 -6.63
N MET A 206 -24.46 -9.76 -6.04
CA MET A 206 -24.14 -9.13 -4.75
C MET A 206 -23.89 -10.14 -3.62
N ASN A 207 -24.59 -11.28 -3.67
CA ASN A 207 -24.42 -12.36 -2.68
C ASN A 207 -23.05 -13.07 -2.82
N ASP A 208 -22.39 -12.95 -3.97
CA ASP A 208 -21.07 -13.57 -4.19
C ASP A 208 -19.93 -12.69 -3.66
N LEU A 209 -20.24 -11.45 -3.22
CA LEU A 209 -19.26 -10.51 -2.71
C LEU A 209 -18.83 -10.80 -1.26
N PHE A 210 -19.53 -11.70 -0.58
CA PHE A 210 -19.30 -12.06 0.81
C PHE A 210 -19.47 -13.57 1.01
N ASP A 211 -18.63 -14.18 1.85
CA ASP A 211 -18.84 -15.58 2.26
C ASP A 211 -19.85 -15.72 3.40
N ASP A 212 -19.90 -14.72 4.29
CA ASP A 212 -20.76 -14.71 5.48
C ASP A 212 -21.76 -13.56 5.42
N GLU A 213 -23.03 -13.92 5.28
CA GLU A 213 -24.16 -12.99 5.24
C GLU A 213 -24.31 -12.15 6.53
N ASN A 214 -23.77 -12.62 7.66
CA ASN A 214 -23.83 -11.91 8.94
C ASN A 214 -22.63 -10.97 9.16
N ASN A 215 -21.61 -11.05 8.30
CA ASN A 215 -20.37 -10.29 8.46
C ASN A 215 -20.02 -9.53 7.17
N LYS A 216 -20.88 -8.58 6.81
CA LYS A 216 -20.69 -7.73 5.62
C LYS A 216 -19.97 -6.45 6.00
N SER A 217 -18.71 -6.35 5.62
CA SER A 217 -17.85 -5.19 5.85
C SER A 217 -16.89 -5.01 4.67
N LEU A 218 -16.26 -3.86 4.53
CA LEU A 218 -15.22 -3.67 3.51
C LEU A 218 -14.02 -4.63 3.71
N TRP A 219 -13.79 -5.10 4.94
CA TRP A 219 -12.78 -6.10 5.27
C TRP A 219 -13.04 -7.48 4.66
N THR A 220 -14.31 -7.87 4.56
CA THR A 220 -14.78 -9.17 4.04
C THR A 220 -15.27 -9.11 2.59
N LEU A 221 -15.28 -7.92 1.99
CA LEU A 221 -15.78 -7.68 0.64
C LEU A 221 -14.82 -8.23 -0.44
N LYS A 222 -15.29 -9.16 -1.28
CA LYS A 222 -14.50 -9.81 -2.34
C LYS A 222 -14.54 -9.05 -3.65
N ILE A 223 -13.73 -7.99 -3.75
CA ILE A 223 -13.67 -7.12 -4.93
C ILE A 223 -12.28 -6.97 -5.53
N PHE A 224 -11.24 -7.52 -4.88
CA PHE A 224 -9.87 -7.32 -5.34
C PHE A 224 -9.44 -8.43 -6.31
N PRO A 225 -8.95 -8.07 -7.51
CA PRO A 225 -8.39 -9.02 -8.48
C PRO A 225 -7.32 -9.91 -7.89
N VAL A 226 -7.35 -11.20 -8.23
CA VAL A 226 -6.15 -12.05 -8.17
C VAL A 226 -5.55 -12.14 -9.57
N THR A 227 -4.28 -11.78 -9.71
CA THR A 227 -3.55 -11.78 -10.99
C THR A 227 -2.21 -12.50 -10.84
N LYS A 228 -1.58 -12.86 -11.96
CA LYS A 228 -0.21 -13.42 -11.98
C LYS A 228 0.88 -12.35 -12.04
N ASN A 229 0.48 -11.10 -12.27
CA ASN A 229 1.38 -9.98 -12.46
C ASN A 229 0.99 -8.82 -11.53
N PRO A 230 1.93 -8.24 -10.77
CA PRO A 230 1.64 -7.14 -9.84
C PRO A 230 1.19 -5.85 -10.54
N ASN A 231 1.71 -5.54 -11.74
CA ASN A 231 1.24 -4.42 -12.59
C ASN A 231 -0.24 -4.57 -12.93
N GLU A 232 -0.60 -5.75 -13.41
CA GLU A 232 -1.99 -6.07 -13.77
C GLU A 232 -2.91 -5.99 -12.53
N SER A 233 -2.41 -6.44 -11.37
CA SER A 233 -3.12 -6.38 -10.09
C SER A 233 -3.47 -4.93 -9.71
N PHE A 234 -2.48 -4.05 -9.76
CA PHE A 234 -2.64 -2.64 -9.46
C PHE A 234 -3.57 -1.98 -10.46
N GLU A 235 -3.34 -2.20 -11.75
CA GLU A 235 -4.12 -1.59 -12.83
C GLU A 235 -5.60 -1.98 -12.75
N LYS A 236 -5.92 -3.28 -12.62
CA LYS A 236 -7.31 -3.73 -12.50
C LYS A 236 -8.00 -3.15 -11.27
N THR A 237 -7.30 -3.05 -10.15
CA THR A 237 -7.83 -2.45 -8.91
C THR A 237 -8.07 -0.96 -9.08
N LEU A 238 -7.16 -0.24 -9.75
CA LEU A 238 -7.30 1.18 -10.01
C LEU A 238 -8.53 1.45 -10.90
N LYS A 239 -8.70 0.67 -11.97
CA LYS A 239 -9.83 0.78 -12.89
C LYS A 239 -11.17 0.51 -12.20
N LEU A 240 -11.22 -0.39 -11.22
CA LEU A 240 -12.44 -0.71 -10.46
C LEU A 240 -13.12 0.54 -9.86
N PHE A 241 -12.33 1.43 -9.25
CA PHE A 241 -12.88 2.61 -8.59
C PHE A 241 -12.81 3.89 -9.44
N LEU A 242 -11.79 4.04 -10.31
CA LEU A 242 -11.65 5.26 -11.14
C LEU A 242 -12.58 5.31 -12.34
N LEU A 243 -12.87 4.18 -12.97
CA LEU A 243 -13.62 4.16 -14.22
C LEU A 243 -15.09 3.84 -13.95
N ASN A 244 -15.99 4.69 -14.42
CA ASN A 244 -17.43 4.45 -14.30
C ASN A 244 -17.90 3.33 -15.23
N ASP A 245 -17.42 3.34 -16.47
CA ASP A 245 -17.79 2.39 -17.52
C ASP A 245 -16.68 1.33 -17.73
N PHE A 246 -16.28 0.68 -16.64
CA PHE A 246 -15.29 -0.40 -16.69
C PHE A 246 -15.91 -1.72 -16.30
N THR A 247 -15.56 -2.73 -17.09
CA THR A 247 -16.10 -4.07 -16.99
C THR A 247 -14.95 -5.05 -16.92
N MET A 248 -14.90 -5.81 -15.83
CA MET A 248 -13.92 -6.88 -15.66
C MET A 248 -14.55 -8.23 -15.99
N PHE A 249 -13.81 -9.02 -16.76
CA PHE A 249 -14.19 -10.39 -17.11
C PHE A 249 -13.91 -11.37 -15.96
N GLU A 250 -14.48 -12.58 -16.06
CA GLU A 250 -14.42 -13.61 -15.02
C GLU A 250 -13.00 -13.89 -14.54
N GLN A 251 -12.78 -13.60 -13.26
CA GLN A 251 -11.55 -13.91 -12.54
C GLN A 251 -11.87 -14.14 -11.06
N GLN A 252 -10.88 -14.62 -10.33
CA GLN A 252 -10.98 -14.74 -8.88
C GLN A 252 -10.88 -13.35 -8.23
N TYR A 253 -11.75 -13.12 -7.26
CA TYR A 253 -11.73 -11.95 -6.40
C TYR A 253 -11.56 -12.37 -4.95
N VAL A 254 -10.83 -11.56 -4.20
CA VAL A 254 -10.54 -11.79 -2.79
C VAL A 254 -10.85 -10.55 -1.97
N SER A 255 -11.11 -10.77 -0.69
CA SER A 255 -11.22 -9.74 0.34
C SER A 255 -9.87 -9.43 0.96
N ILE A 256 -9.74 -8.32 1.71
CA ILE A 256 -8.52 -8.03 2.47
C ILE A 256 -8.23 -9.16 3.47
N GLN A 257 -9.27 -9.68 4.11
CA GLN A 257 -9.13 -10.78 5.06
C GLN A 257 -8.44 -11.99 4.42
N GLU A 258 -8.84 -12.35 3.20
CA GLU A 258 -8.23 -13.43 2.43
C GLU A 258 -6.81 -13.05 1.98
N ILE A 259 -6.60 -11.82 1.49
CA ILE A 259 -5.27 -11.32 1.10
C ILE A 259 -4.27 -11.48 2.25
N LEU A 260 -4.63 -11.06 3.45
CA LEU A 260 -3.74 -11.13 4.62
C LEU A 260 -3.55 -12.56 5.11
N LYS A 261 -4.55 -13.43 4.96
CA LYS A 261 -4.46 -14.86 5.29
C LYS A 261 -3.54 -15.63 4.34
N HIS A 262 -3.53 -15.25 3.06
CA HIS A 262 -2.79 -15.93 1.99
C HIS A 262 -1.52 -15.17 1.56
N ARG A 263 -1.11 -14.16 2.32
CA ARG A 263 0.07 -13.34 2.02
C ARG A 263 1.34 -14.18 2.04
N ASP A 264 2.12 -14.08 0.98
CA ASP A 264 3.48 -14.59 0.93
C ASP A 264 4.46 -13.55 1.51
N ILE A 265 4.86 -13.79 2.75
CA ILE A 265 5.80 -12.93 3.49
C ILE A 265 7.20 -13.03 2.87
N SER A 266 7.62 -14.22 2.44
CA SER A 266 8.95 -14.46 1.88
C SER A 266 9.13 -13.68 0.58
N LEU A 267 8.15 -13.77 -0.32
CA LEU A 267 8.16 -13.03 -1.58
C LEU A 267 8.08 -11.52 -1.34
N THR A 268 7.33 -11.08 -0.31
CA THR A 268 7.31 -9.66 0.08
C THR A 268 8.70 -9.17 0.52
N ILE A 269 9.39 -9.92 1.38
CA ILE A 269 10.72 -9.57 1.87
C ILE A 269 11.73 -9.58 0.72
N GLN A 270 11.69 -10.60 -0.13
CA GLN A 270 12.55 -10.71 -1.31
C GLN A 270 12.38 -9.51 -2.24
N TYR A 271 11.14 -9.16 -2.59
CA TYR A 271 10.83 -8.00 -3.43
C TYR A 271 11.40 -6.70 -2.82
N ARG A 272 11.13 -6.44 -1.54
CA ARG A 272 11.63 -5.24 -0.86
C ARG A 272 13.15 -5.22 -0.76
N SER A 273 13.78 -6.37 -0.50
CA SER A 273 15.23 -6.50 -0.43
C SER A 273 15.88 -6.22 -1.78
N ASN A 274 15.27 -6.69 -2.86
CA ASN A 274 15.72 -6.39 -4.22
C ASN A 274 15.64 -4.88 -4.50
N LEU A 275 14.54 -4.22 -4.14
CA LEU A 275 14.44 -2.75 -4.27
C LEU A 275 15.49 -2.02 -3.43
N ILE A 276 15.70 -2.43 -2.18
CA ILE A 276 16.72 -1.84 -1.30
C ILE A 276 18.11 -2.00 -1.90
N ASN A 277 18.48 -3.19 -2.36
CA ASN A 277 19.80 -3.45 -2.92
C ASN A 277 20.02 -2.71 -4.25
N CYS A 278 18.94 -2.42 -4.97
CA CYS A 278 18.99 -1.65 -6.20
C CYS A 278 18.79 -0.15 -6.00
N THR A 279 18.51 0.35 -4.78
CA THR A 279 18.31 1.79 -4.48
C THR A 279 19.40 2.36 -3.59
#